data_AF-A0A7S1LS98-F1
#
_entry.id   AF-A0A7S1LS98-F1
#
_cell.length_a   1.000
_cell.length_b   1.000
_cell.length_c   1.000
_cell.angle_alpha   90.00
_cell.angle_beta   90.00
_cell.angle_gamma   90.00
#
_symmetry.space_group_name_H-M   'P 1'
#
loop_
_entity.id
_entity.type
_entity.pdbx_description
1 polymer ?
#
loop_
_entity_poly.entity_id
_entity_poly.type
_entity_poly.pdbx_seq_one_letter_code
_entity_poly.pdbx_strand_id
1 'polypeptide(L)'
;MEFSDPADMVAWLCLCAMFLLIVATVMEEFFVQCVLAHGNPAEVTSLRGLFWLRIVFGRTRARYFGMVTETRLPTALRRPAYRLFARVCRCSLDEVSEPLESYPSLADFFCRSLKDGARPIAPLPSGLVSPVDGRLLTTGIIDRPNARVEQVKGTTYSVRGFLGFDPMKAKDPNSVLRYAVLYLRPGDYHQVHS
;
A
#
# COMPACT_ATOMS: atom_id res chain seq x y z
N MET A 1 33.85 22.65 -7.39
CA MET A 1 34.06 22.47 -8.84
C MET A 1 33.09 23.42 -9.52
N GLU A 2 33.49 24.67 -9.70
CA GLU A 2 32.67 25.68 -10.37
C GLU A 2 32.85 25.49 -11.87
N PHE A 3 31.74 25.27 -12.58
CA PHE A 3 31.73 25.15 -14.04
C PHE A 3 31.82 26.57 -14.62
N SER A 4 32.96 26.90 -15.22
CA SER A 4 33.22 28.24 -15.78
C SER A 4 32.52 28.48 -17.14
N ASP A 5 32.07 27.43 -17.83
CA ASP A 5 31.39 27.51 -19.13
C ASP A 5 30.08 26.70 -19.14
N PRO A 6 28.93 27.28 -19.57
CA PRO A 6 27.68 26.54 -19.70
C PRO A 6 27.75 25.33 -20.66
N ALA A 7 28.67 25.30 -21.63
CA ALA A 7 28.86 24.14 -22.51
C ALA A 7 29.38 22.90 -21.76
N ASP A 8 30.29 23.10 -20.80
CA ASP A 8 30.84 22.02 -19.98
C ASP A 8 29.79 21.43 -19.04
N MET A 9 28.90 22.28 -18.51
CA MET A 9 27.77 21.84 -17.69
C MET A 9 26.80 20.98 -18.51
N VAL A 10 26.50 21.35 -19.75
CA VAL A 10 25.62 20.55 -20.64
C VAL A 10 26.26 19.21 -20.99
N ALA A 11 27.56 19.19 -21.33
CA ALA A 11 28.29 17.96 -21.62
C ALA A 11 28.30 17.00 -20.43
N TRP A 12 28.51 17.52 -19.21
CA TRP A 12 28.45 16.73 -17.97
C TRP A 12 27.07 16.14 -17.72
N LEU A 13 26.01 16.94 -17.89
CA LEU A 13 24.63 16.48 -17.76
C LEU A 13 24.30 15.37 -18.77
N CYS A 14 24.77 15.49 -20.01
CA CYS A 14 24.61 14.46 -21.04
C CYS A 14 25.35 13.16 -20.68
N LEU A 15 26.59 13.24 -20.19
CA LEU A 15 27.36 12.07 -19.75
C LEU A 15 26.69 11.37 -18.56
N CYS A 16 26.21 12.12 -17.57
CA CYS A 16 25.45 11.56 -16.45
C CYS A 16 24.15 10.90 -16.93
N ALA A 17 23.41 11.53 -17.84
CA ALA A 17 22.18 10.98 -18.40
C ALA A 17 22.44 9.67 -19.15
N MET A 18 23.49 9.61 -19.99
CA MET A 18 23.89 8.39 -20.69
C MET A 18 24.30 7.28 -19.72
N PHE A 19 25.08 7.59 -18.69
CA PHE A 19 25.47 6.62 -17.67
C PHE A 19 24.24 6.05 -16.94
N LEU A 20 23.30 6.91 -16.52
CA LEU A 20 22.06 6.49 -15.88
C LEU A 20 21.19 5.61 -16.80
N LEU A 21 21.13 5.94 -18.09
CA LEU A 21 20.42 5.14 -19.09
C LEU A 21 21.03 3.72 -19.21
N ILE A 22 22.36 3.63 -19.29
CA ILE A 22 23.08 2.35 -19.37
C ILE A 22 22.87 1.52 -18.11
N VAL A 23 22.94 2.13 -16.93
CA VAL A 23 22.68 1.42 -15.67
C VAL A 23 21.24 0.90 -15.64
N ALA A 24 20.27 1.72 -16.06
CA ALA A 24 18.87 1.32 -16.07
C ALA A 24 18.59 0.15 -17.03
N THR A 25 19.17 0.14 -18.22
CA THR A 25 19.02 -0.96 -19.19
C THR A 25 19.68 -2.26 -18.70
N VAL A 26 20.85 -2.18 -18.08
CA VAL A 26 21.51 -3.36 -17.47
C VAL A 26 20.67 -3.93 -16.32
N MET A 27 20.11 -3.07 -15.47
CA MET A 27 19.24 -3.48 -14.39
C MET A 27 17.91 -4.08 -14.88
N GLU A 28 17.36 -3.56 -15.99
CA GLU A 28 16.19 -4.12 -16.65
C GLU A 28 16.44 -5.56 -17.11
N GLU A 29 17.55 -5.78 -17.81
CA GLU A 29 17.94 -7.11 -18.28
C GLU A 29 18.14 -8.08 -17.12
N PHE A 30 18.85 -7.65 -16.07
CA PHE A 30 19.05 -8.48 -14.88
C PHE A 30 17.72 -8.85 -14.21
N PHE A 31 16.78 -7.89 -14.10
CA PHE A 31 15.46 -8.13 -13.56
C PHE A 31 14.68 -9.17 -14.37
N VAL A 32 14.66 -9.05 -15.70
CA VAL A 32 13.99 -10.01 -16.59
C VAL A 32 14.60 -11.40 -16.42
N GLN A 33 15.92 -11.52 -16.43
CA GLN A 33 16.62 -12.80 -16.26
C GLN A 33 16.30 -13.44 -14.90
N CYS A 34 16.29 -12.66 -13.81
CA CYS A 34 15.92 -13.17 -12.50
C CYS A 34 14.48 -13.69 -12.46
N VAL A 35 13.51 -12.97 -13.04
CA VAL A 35 12.10 -13.39 -13.01
C VAL A 35 11.89 -14.65 -13.86
N LEU A 36 12.56 -14.76 -15.01
CA LEU A 36 12.53 -15.97 -15.83
C LEU A 36 13.18 -17.16 -15.12
N ALA A 37 14.32 -16.97 -14.45
CA ALA A 37 14.99 -18.02 -13.69
C ALA A 37 14.14 -18.55 -12.51
N HIS A 38 13.31 -17.69 -11.90
CA HIS A 38 12.40 -18.06 -10.81
C HIS A 38 10.99 -18.47 -11.31
N GLY A 39 10.79 -18.58 -12.62
CA GLY A 39 9.58 -19.13 -13.24
C GLY A 39 8.37 -18.20 -13.31
N ASN A 40 8.54 -16.87 -13.16
CA ASN A 40 7.46 -15.87 -13.24
C ASN A 40 6.16 -16.31 -12.53
N PRO A 41 6.18 -16.51 -11.20
CA PRO A 41 5.06 -17.11 -10.46
C PRO A 41 3.75 -16.29 -10.51
N ALA A 42 3.84 -15.04 -10.93
CA ALA A 42 2.71 -14.12 -11.06
C ALA A 42 2.19 -13.99 -12.50
N GLU A 43 2.70 -14.80 -13.45
CA GLU A 43 2.27 -14.83 -14.86
C GLU A 43 2.25 -13.43 -15.51
N VAL A 44 3.23 -12.58 -15.16
CA VAL A 44 3.29 -11.21 -15.64
C VAL A 44 3.59 -11.19 -17.13
N THR A 45 2.72 -10.55 -17.92
CA THR A 45 2.82 -10.49 -19.40
C THR A 45 3.89 -9.53 -19.91
N SER A 46 4.19 -8.44 -19.17
CA SER A 46 5.22 -7.45 -19.54
C SER A 46 6.21 -7.21 -18.40
N LEU A 47 7.30 -7.97 -18.39
CA LEU A 47 8.36 -7.86 -17.36
C LEU A 47 9.12 -6.53 -17.45
N ARG A 48 9.42 -6.07 -18.67
CA ARG A 48 10.08 -4.79 -18.93
C ARG A 48 9.21 -3.60 -18.50
N GLY A 49 7.92 -3.65 -18.83
CA GLY A 49 6.95 -2.66 -18.35
C GLY A 49 6.87 -2.63 -16.82
N LEU A 50 6.86 -3.80 -16.17
CA LEU A 50 6.87 -3.90 -14.71
C LEU A 50 8.16 -3.32 -14.09
N PHE A 51 9.32 -3.50 -14.72
CA PHE A 51 10.58 -2.95 -14.25
C PHE A 51 10.54 -1.41 -14.21
N TRP A 52 10.18 -0.77 -15.33
CA TRP A 52 10.06 0.69 -15.40
C TRP A 52 8.94 1.21 -14.50
N LEU A 53 7.83 0.48 -14.38
CA LEU A 53 6.78 0.78 -13.41
C LEU A 53 7.31 0.67 -11.98
N ARG A 54 8.22 -0.24 -11.64
CA ARG A 54 8.86 -0.29 -10.31
C ARG A 54 9.88 0.82 -10.09
N ILE A 55 10.51 1.35 -11.13
CA ILE A 55 11.36 2.54 -10.98
C ILE A 55 10.47 3.76 -10.67
N VAL A 56 9.42 3.96 -11.45
CA VAL A 56 8.55 5.14 -11.31
C VAL A 56 7.57 5.00 -10.13
N PHE A 57 7.05 3.81 -9.83
CA PHE A 57 6.01 3.54 -8.82
C PHE A 57 6.44 2.55 -7.72
N GLY A 58 7.72 2.19 -7.62
CA GLY A 58 8.15 1.16 -6.67
C GLY A 58 8.56 1.65 -5.29
N ARG A 59 9.30 0.78 -4.60
CA ARG A 59 9.64 0.89 -3.17
C ARG A 59 10.37 2.19 -2.81
N THR A 60 11.13 2.74 -3.74
CA THR A 60 11.86 3.99 -3.57
C THR A 60 10.90 5.15 -3.31
N ARG A 61 9.86 5.33 -4.13
CA ARG A 61 8.84 6.35 -3.86
C ARG A 61 8.11 6.11 -2.56
N ALA A 62 7.76 4.86 -2.24
CA ALA A 62 7.08 4.55 -0.99
C ALA A 62 7.93 4.94 0.23
N ARG A 63 9.26 4.73 0.16
CA ARG A 63 10.20 5.19 1.19
C ARG A 63 10.27 6.71 1.27
N TYR A 64 10.41 7.40 0.14
CA TYR A 64 10.42 8.86 0.12
C TYR A 64 9.12 9.45 0.66
N PHE A 65 7.99 8.89 0.27
CA PHE A 65 6.68 9.29 0.78
C PHE A 65 6.59 9.05 2.29
N GLY A 66 7.00 7.86 2.77
CA GLY A 66 7.08 7.56 4.20
C GLY A 66 7.92 8.59 4.97
N MET A 67 9.15 8.86 4.51
CA MET A 67 10.04 9.86 5.10
C MET A 67 9.39 11.25 5.15
N VAL A 68 8.71 11.67 4.07
CA VAL A 68 8.00 12.95 4.03
C VAL A 68 6.84 12.97 5.02
N THR A 69 6.05 11.90 5.10
CA THR A 69 4.88 11.84 5.99
C THR A 69 5.25 11.69 7.47
N GLU A 70 6.40 11.11 7.77
CA GLU A 70 6.97 10.97 9.13
C GLU A 70 7.72 12.24 9.58
N THR A 71 8.00 13.17 8.66
CA THR A 71 8.67 14.43 9.00
C THR A 71 7.77 15.25 9.92
N ARG A 72 8.33 15.71 11.04
CA ARG A 72 7.60 16.51 12.03
C ARG A 72 7.23 17.86 11.47
N LEU A 73 5.95 18.18 11.50
CA LEU A 73 5.43 19.48 11.09
C LEU A 73 5.54 20.50 12.24
N PRO A 74 5.92 21.76 11.95
CA PRO A 74 5.80 22.86 12.90
C PRO A 74 4.36 22.99 13.42
N THR A 75 4.18 23.26 14.70
CA THR A 75 2.85 23.25 15.36
C THR A 75 1.83 24.16 14.66
N ALA A 76 2.26 25.32 14.16
CA ALA A 76 1.41 26.25 13.42
C ALA A 76 0.87 25.68 12.10
N LEU A 77 1.59 24.76 11.46
CA LEU A 77 1.22 24.16 10.18
C LEU A 77 0.39 22.87 10.33
N ARG A 78 0.37 22.25 11.50
CA ARG A 78 -0.35 20.99 11.76
C ARG A 78 -1.86 21.13 11.49
N ARG A 79 -2.50 22.11 12.14
CA ARG A 79 -3.94 22.34 12.00
C ARG A 79 -4.38 22.60 10.55
N PRO A 80 -3.78 23.53 9.79
CA PRO A 80 -4.17 23.74 8.40
C PRO A 80 -3.85 22.53 7.51
N ALA A 81 -2.72 21.84 7.73
CA ALA A 81 -2.35 20.65 6.96
C ALA A 81 -3.37 19.51 7.15
N TYR A 82 -3.74 19.20 8.39
CA TYR A 82 -4.69 18.11 8.67
C TYR A 82 -6.12 18.46 8.27
N ARG A 83 -6.52 19.74 8.32
CA ARG A 83 -7.81 20.19 7.75
C ARG A 83 -7.84 20.06 6.23
N LEU A 84 -6.75 20.39 5.55
CA LEU A 84 -6.62 20.21 4.11
C LEU A 84 -6.68 18.72 3.76
N PHE A 85 -5.91 17.88 4.45
CA PHE A 85 -5.94 16.43 4.28
C PHE A 85 -7.35 15.89 4.50
N ALA A 86 -8.03 16.30 5.57
CA ALA A 86 -9.37 15.83 5.86
C ALA A 86 -10.40 16.23 4.79
N ARG A 87 -10.25 17.43 4.21
CA ARG A 87 -11.08 17.88 3.09
C ARG A 87 -10.83 17.05 1.83
N VAL A 88 -9.56 16.81 1.48
CA VAL A 88 -9.18 16.07 0.26
C VAL A 88 -9.57 14.59 0.37
N CYS A 89 -9.31 13.98 1.53
CA CYS A 89 -9.53 12.56 1.76
C CYS A 89 -10.90 12.22 2.36
N ARG A 90 -11.76 13.22 2.60
CA ARG A 90 -13.08 13.09 3.24
C ARG A 90 -13.00 12.39 4.61
N CYS A 91 -12.00 12.76 5.41
CA CYS A 91 -11.84 12.33 6.79
C CYS A 91 -12.80 13.10 7.70
N SER A 92 -13.48 12.40 8.62
CA SER A 92 -14.20 13.07 9.70
C SER A 92 -13.22 13.51 10.79
N LEU A 93 -13.23 14.79 11.13
CA LEU A 93 -12.42 15.33 12.23
C LEU A 93 -13.14 15.26 13.58
N ASP A 94 -14.46 15.05 13.56
CA ASP A 94 -15.30 15.06 14.76
C ASP A 94 -15.13 13.80 15.62
N GLU A 95 -14.66 12.71 15.02
CA GLU A 95 -14.41 11.43 15.68
C GLU A 95 -12.97 11.27 16.20
N VAL A 96 -12.09 12.23 15.94
CA VAL A 96 -10.68 12.18 16.35
C VAL A 96 -10.55 12.43 17.86
N SER A 97 -9.78 11.60 18.57
CA SER A 97 -9.67 11.66 20.03
C SER A 97 -8.91 12.90 20.52
N GLU A 98 -7.76 13.19 19.91
CA GLU A 98 -6.84 14.24 20.35
C GLU A 98 -6.96 15.51 19.49
N PRO A 99 -6.55 16.69 20.01
CA PRO A 99 -6.43 17.91 19.21
C PRO A 99 -5.51 17.74 18.00
N LEU A 100 -5.81 18.40 16.87
CA LEU A 100 -5.01 18.28 15.65
C LEU A 100 -3.54 18.68 15.83
N GLU A 101 -3.27 19.61 16.74
CA GLU A 101 -1.95 20.11 17.05
C GLU A 101 -1.07 19.08 17.77
N SER A 102 -1.67 18.05 18.40
CA SER A 102 -0.94 17.02 19.13
C SER A 102 -0.17 16.07 18.21
N TYR A 103 -0.68 15.82 16.99
CA TYR A 103 -0.09 14.91 16.02
C TYR A 103 1.18 15.50 15.38
N PRO A 104 2.38 14.96 15.68
CA PRO A 104 3.65 15.54 15.22
C PRO A 104 3.84 15.51 13.70
N SER A 105 3.32 14.49 13.03
CA SER A 105 3.48 14.26 11.60
C SER A 105 2.18 13.79 10.93
N LEU A 106 2.15 13.77 9.59
CA LEU A 106 1.01 13.25 8.84
C LEU A 106 0.82 11.75 9.05
N ALA A 107 1.92 11.00 9.24
CA ALA A 107 1.87 9.59 9.58
C ALA A 107 1.17 9.35 10.92
N ASP A 108 1.47 10.18 11.94
CA ASP A 108 0.81 10.11 13.25
C ASP A 108 -0.70 10.43 13.14
N PHE A 109 -1.07 11.43 12.34
CA PHE A 109 -2.46 11.76 12.08
C PHE A 109 -3.19 10.66 11.28
N PHE A 110 -2.52 9.99 10.35
CA PHE A 110 -3.08 8.89 9.58
C PHE A 110 -3.44 7.70 10.48
N CYS A 111 -2.60 7.41 11.48
CA CYS A 111 -2.80 6.38 12.50
C CYS A 111 -3.55 6.89 13.76
N ARG A 112 -4.23 8.04 13.68
CA ARG A 112 -4.96 8.65 14.81
C ARG A 112 -5.92 7.69 15.51
N SER A 113 -6.07 7.84 16.82
CA SER A 113 -7.11 7.17 17.59
C SER A 113 -8.45 7.88 17.43
N LEU A 114 -9.54 7.11 17.59
CA LEU A 114 -10.90 7.63 17.62
C LEU A 114 -11.35 7.88 19.05
N LYS A 115 -12.35 8.74 19.23
CA LYS A 115 -13.01 8.97 20.52
C LYS A 115 -13.64 7.68 21.05
N ASP A 116 -13.62 7.51 22.36
CA ASP A 116 -14.32 6.41 23.03
C ASP A 116 -15.81 6.41 22.67
N GLY A 117 -16.34 5.23 22.38
CA GLY A 117 -17.74 5.06 21.96
C GLY A 117 -18.04 5.44 20.50
N ALA A 118 -17.06 5.92 19.71
CA ALA A 118 -17.28 6.23 18.29
C ALA A 118 -17.62 4.99 17.43
N ARG A 119 -17.24 3.79 17.90
CA ARG A 119 -17.51 2.50 17.27
C ARG A 119 -18.01 1.51 18.33
N PRO A 120 -19.31 1.52 18.68
CA PRO A 120 -19.86 0.55 19.62
C PRO A 120 -19.76 -0.86 19.05
N ILE A 121 -19.18 -1.78 19.83
CA ILE A 121 -19.04 -3.18 19.45
C ILE A 121 -20.32 -3.93 19.84
N ALA A 122 -20.86 -4.73 18.91
CA ALA A 122 -22.04 -5.53 19.18
C ALA A 122 -21.77 -6.57 20.30
N PRO A 123 -22.71 -6.80 21.23
CA PRO A 123 -22.52 -7.76 22.32
C PRO A 123 -22.43 -9.18 21.79
N LEU A 124 -21.63 -10.04 22.42
CA LEU A 124 -21.60 -11.47 22.11
C LEU A 124 -22.92 -12.13 22.59
N PRO A 125 -23.46 -13.13 21.85
CA PRO A 125 -22.93 -13.77 20.65
C PRO A 125 -23.60 -13.23 19.37
N SER A 126 -23.28 -12.00 18.95
CA SER A 126 -23.83 -11.41 17.71
C SER A 126 -23.12 -11.88 16.43
N GLY A 127 -22.06 -12.68 16.54
CA GLY A 127 -21.29 -13.19 15.41
C GLY A 127 -19.95 -12.45 15.24
N LEU A 128 -19.58 -12.18 13.98
CA LEU A 128 -18.35 -11.46 13.62
C LEU A 128 -18.64 -9.97 13.46
N VAL A 129 -17.76 -9.13 14.01
CA VAL A 129 -17.78 -7.68 13.79
C VAL A 129 -16.76 -7.30 12.72
N SER A 130 -16.94 -6.13 12.08
CA SER A 130 -15.96 -5.64 11.11
C SER A 130 -14.64 -5.31 11.82
N PRO A 131 -13.49 -5.77 11.32
CA PRO A 131 -12.19 -5.49 11.95
C PRO A 131 -11.68 -4.07 11.64
N VAL A 132 -12.26 -3.39 10.64
CA VAL A 132 -11.79 -2.09 10.13
C VAL A 132 -12.95 -1.21 9.68
N ASP A 133 -12.70 0.09 9.63
CA ASP A 133 -13.53 1.04 8.91
C ASP A 133 -13.15 1.03 7.43
N GLY A 134 -14.07 0.62 6.57
CA GLY A 134 -13.80 0.60 5.14
C GLY A 134 -14.98 0.10 4.32
N ARG A 135 -14.72 -0.16 3.04
CA ARG A 135 -15.71 -0.70 2.11
C ARG A 135 -15.48 -2.17 1.86
N LEU A 136 -16.52 -2.97 1.99
CA LEU A 136 -16.53 -4.35 1.52
C LEU A 136 -16.50 -4.37 -0.02
N LEU A 137 -15.41 -4.90 -0.57
CA LEU A 137 -15.21 -4.99 -2.01
C LEU A 137 -15.79 -6.28 -2.58
N THR A 138 -15.46 -7.41 -1.96
CA THR A 138 -15.92 -8.74 -2.40
C THR A 138 -15.91 -9.70 -1.23
N THR A 139 -16.82 -10.66 -1.25
CA THR A 139 -16.88 -11.78 -0.32
C THR A 139 -17.17 -13.04 -1.09
N GLY A 140 -16.65 -14.16 -0.62
CA GLY A 140 -16.95 -15.44 -1.28
C GLY A 140 -16.49 -16.64 -0.47
N ILE A 141 -16.71 -17.80 -1.08
CA ILE A 141 -16.23 -19.09 -0.62
C ILE A 141 -15.03 -19.46 -1.49
N ILE A 142 -13.99 -20.02 -0.88
CA ILE A 142 -12.83 -20.53 -1.60
C ILE A 142 -13.09 -21.99 -1.95
N ASP A 143 -13.30 -22.27 -3.23
CA ASP A 143 -13.51 -23.62 -3.74
C ASP A 143 -12.20 -24.43 -3.75
N ARG A 144 -12.29 -25.68 -3.28
CA ARG A 144 -11.15 -26.61 -3.13
C ARG A 144 -10.30 -26.84 -4.39
N PRO A 145 -10.86 -27.01 -5.61
CA PRO A 145 -10.05 -27.40 -6.76
C PRO A 145 -9.12 -26.29 -7.25
N ASN A 146 -9.49 -25.01 -7.09
CA ASN A 146 -8.70 -23.90 -7.62
C ASN A 146 -8.06 -23.04 -6.52
N ALA A 147 -8.65 -22.98 -5.31
CA ALA A 147 -8.18 -22.19 -4.18
C ALA A 147 -7.78 -20.75 -4.58
N ARG A 148 -8.64 -20.06 -5.35
CA ARG A 148 -8.40 -18.69 -5.83
C ARG A 148 -9.39 -17.71 -5.24
N VAL A 149 -8.96 -16.47 -5.09
CA VAL A 149 -9.81 -15.33 -4.72
C VAL A 149 -10.00 -14.44 -5.93
N GLU A 150 -11.24 -14.06 -6.20
CA GLU A 150 -11.59 -13.07 -7.21
C GLU A 150 -11.31 -11.66 -6.68
N GLN A 151 -10.47 -10.87 -7.35
CA GLN A 151 -10.27 -9.46 -7.01
C GLN A 151 -11.13 -8.52 -7.85
N VAL A 152 -11.34 -7.33 -7.27
CA VAL A 152 -11.63 -6.11 -8.01
C VAL A 152 -10.45 -5.81 -8.94
N LYS A 153 -10.73 -5.59 -10.24
CA LYS A 153 -9.79 -5.38 -11.37
C LYS A 153 -9.43 -6.61 -12.21
N GLY A 154 -10.19 -7.70 -12.12
CA GLY A 154 -10.17 -8.78 -13.14
C GLY A 154 -8.99 -9.75 -13.06
N THR A 155 -8.20 -9.70 -11.99
CA THR A 155 -7.14 -10.68 -11.72
C THR A 155 -7.55 -11.55 -10.53
N THR A 156 -7.51 -12.86 -10.70
CA THR A 156 -7.66 -13.82 -9.59
C THR A 156 -6.27 -14.18 -9.06
N TYR A 157 -6.13 -14.49 -7.77
CA TYR A 157 -4.87 -14.96 -7.20
C TYR A 157 -5.06 -16.25 -6.41
N SER A 158 -4.03 -17.09 -6.38
CA SER A 158 -4.03 -18.30 -5.55
C SER A 158 -3.90 -17.93 -4.08
N VAL A 159 -4.82 -18.45 -3.25
CA VAL A 159 -4.79 -18.31 -1.79
C VAL A 159 -3.53 -18.95 -1.22
N ARG A 160 -3.12 -20.10 -1.76
CA ARG A 160 -1.88 -20.77 -1.37
C ARG A 160 -0.66 -19.88 -1.65
N GLY A 161 -0.63 -19.25 -2.82
CA GLY A 161 0.43 -18.31 -3.17
C GLY A 161 0.44 -17.08 -2.26
N PHE A 162 -0.73 -16.58 -1.88
CA PHE A 162 -0.88 -15.43 -0.99
C PHE A 162 -0.47 -15.71 0.46
N LEU A 163 -0.88 -16.86 1.01
CA LEU A 163 -0.59 -17.23 2.40
C LEU A 163 0.81 -17.86 2.56
N GLY A 164 1.42 -18.36 1.48
CA GLY A 164 2.69 -19.10 1.53
C GLY A 164 2.55 -20.54 2.05
N PHE A 165 1.34 -20.98 2.40
CA PHE A 165 1.00 -22.35 2.77
C PHE A 165 -0.39 -22.72 2.24
N ASP A 166 -0.74 -24.00 2.30
CA ASP A 166 -2.05 -24.49 1.87
C ASP A 166 -3.06 -24.42 3.03
N PRO A 167 -4.00 -23.45 3.03
CA PRO A 167 -5.01 -23.33 4.09
C PRO A 167 -6.09 -24.40 4.01
N MET A 168 -6.18 -25.13 2.88
CA MET A 168 -7.17 -26.19 2.68
C MET A 168 -6.75 -27.51 3.35
N LYS A 169 -5.53 -27.58 3.92
CA LYS A 169 -5.13 -28.61 4.89
C LYS A 169 -5.82 -28.42 6.26
N ALA A 170 -7.03 -27.88 6.27
CA ALA A 170 -7.82 -27.69 7.48
C ALA A 170 -7.96 -29.01 8.24
N LYS A 171 -7.96 -28.95 9.58
CA LYS A 171 -8.15 -30.11 10.46
C LYS A 171 -9.52 -30.79 10.27
N ASP A 172 -10.52 -30.05 9.79
CA ASP A 172 -11.89 -30.53 9.61
C ASP A 172 -12.28 -30.58 8.11
N PRO A 173 -12.54 -31.77 7.54
CA PRO A 173 -12.95 -31.94 6.15
C PRO A 173 -14.33 -31.34 5.83
N ASN A 174 -15.12 -30.91 6.81
CA ASN A 174 -16.41 -30.23 6.60
C ASN A 174 -16.32 -28.70 6.67
N SER A 175 -15.15 -28.15 7.00
CA SER A 175 -14.96 -26.70 7.07
C SER A 175 -14.98 -26.05 5.68
N VAL A 176 -15.62 -24.88 5.61
CA VAL A 176 -15.72 -24.05 4.40
C VAL A 176 -14.90 -22.79 4.63
N LEU A 177 -13.89 -22.56 3.79
CA LEU A 177 -13.09 -21.35 3.84
C LEU A 177 -13.82 -20.20 3.14
N ARG A 178 -14.02 -19.09 3.86
CA ARG A 178 -14.65 -17.87 3.37
C ARG A 178 -13.64 -16.73 3.37
N TYR A 179 -13.82 -15.79 2.46
CA TYR A 179 -13.02 -14.57 2.40
C TYR A 179 -13.89 -13.33 2.31
N ALA A 180 -13.34 -12.22 2.79
CA ALA A 180 -13.86 -10.87 2.59
C ALA A 180 -12.68 -9.94 2.30
N VAL A 181 -12.79 -9.13 1.25
CA VAL A 181 -11.80 -8.11 0.91
C VAL A 181 -12.36 -6.76 1.32
N LEU A 182 -11.70 -6.11 2.27
CA LEU A 182 -12.05 -4.80 2.81
C LEU A 182 -11.05 -3.76 2.28
N TYR A 183 -11.55 -2.63 1.80
CA TYR A 183 -10.75 -1.52 1.32
C TYR A 183 -10.91 -0.31 2.24
N LEU A 184 -9.79 0.12 2.83
CA LEU A 184 -9.69 1.34 3.62
C LEU A 184 -9.25 2.47 2.69
N ARG A 185 -10.05 3.54 2.60
CA ARG A 185 -9.67 4.73 1.83
C ARG A 185 -8.77 5.62 2.70
N PRO A 186 -7.95 6.53 2.11
CA PRO A 186 -7.00 7.34 2.89
C PRO A 186 -7.58 8.19 4.03
N GLY A 187 -8.87 8.52 3.99
CA GLY A 187 -9.55 9.27 5.06
C GLY A 187 -10.15 8.40 6.17
N ASP A 188 -10.22 7.08 6.00
CA ASP A 188 -10.77 6.17 7.01
C ASP A 188 -9.86 6.07 8.25
N TYR A 189 -10.32 5.33 9.24
CA TYR A 189 -9.52 4.95 10.40
C TYR A 189 -8.67 3.73 10.05
N HIS A 190 -7.34 3.85 10.21
CA HIS A 190 -6.36 2.89 9.68
C HIS A 190 -5.78 1.94 10.74
N GLN A 191 -6.48 1.72 11.86
CA GLN A 191 -6.13 0.66 12.80
C GLN A 191 -7.06 -0.54 12.60
N VAL A 192 -6.52 -1.74 12.81
CA VAL A 192 -7.22 -3.02 12.62
C VAL A 192 -7.49 -3.65 13.98
N HIS A 193 -8.72 -4.13 14.17
CA HIS A 193 -9.23 -4.70 15.42
C HIS A 193 -9.70 -6.15 15.22
N SER A 194 -9.89 -6.86 16.33
CA SER A 194 -10.32 -8.26 16.39
C SER A 194 -11.53 -8.46 17.28
#